data_AF-A0A918DNL0-F1
#
_entry.id   AF-A0A918DNL0-F1
#
_cell.length_a   1.000
_cell.length_b   1.000
_cell.length_c   1.000
_cell.angle_alpha   90.00
_cell.angle_beta   90.00
_cell.angle_gamma   90.00
#
_symmetry.space_group_name_H-M   'P 1'
#
loop_
_entity.id
_entity.type
_entity.pdbx_description
1 polymer ?
#
loop_
_entity_poly.entity_id
_entity_poly.type
_entity_poly.pdbx_seq_one_letter_code
_entity_poly.pdbx_strand_id
1 'polypeptide(L)'
;MSARERRPARLWQAGVAAAGVAMAAAGFVFWLRGAQGPGLEGTWTGSAGRPGAGRVFPVEIRLAGAGATMRWEAGLRCSGRLGRTGSGFVFTLDRVQGDRCDGGTLRMFPGRDLDRLVIKVTRQGDEDVTYSGHLSRPS
;
A
#
# COMPACT_ATOMS: atom_id res chain seq x y z
N MET A 1 33.28 14.24 58.68
CA MET A 1 33.13 14.92 57.38
C MET A 1 33.81 14.01 56.36
N SER A 2 33.20 13.46 55.31
CA SER A 2 32.31 14.09 54.35
C SER A 2 31.41 13.06 53.65
N ALA A 3 30.20 13.51 53.29
CA ALA A 3 29.17 12.69 52.70
C ALA A 3 29.39 12.46 51.20
N ARG A 4 29.52 11.17 50.85
CA ARG A 4 28.76 10.51 49.76
C ARG A 4 28.80 11.19 48.38
N GLU A 5 29.92 11.01 47.70
CA GLU A 5 30.02 11.02 46.23
C GLU A 5 29.13 9.90 45.64
N ARG A 6 27.83 10.18 45.46
CA ARG A 6 26.89 9.27 44.77
C ARG A 6 25.96 10.00 43.79
N ARG A 7 26.27 11.26 43.46
CA ARG A 7 25.43 12.11 42.60
C ARG A 7 25.65 11.96 41.08
N PRO A 8 26.86 11.71 40.54
CA PRO A 8 27.02 11.73 39.08
C PRO A 8 26.41 10.50 38.39
N ALA A 9 26.40 9.34 39.06
CA ALA A 9 25.87 8.09 38.50
C ALA A 9 24.34 8.16 38.26
N ARG A 10 23.58 8.79 39.16
CA ARG A 10 22.12 8.87 39.05
C ARG A 10 21.66 9.79 37.92
N LEU A 11 22.38 10.88 37.69
CA LEU A 11 22.10 11.80 36.57
C LEU A 11 22.41 11.13 35.22
N TRP A 12 23.49 10.36 35.16
CA TRP A 12 23.84 9.62 33.95
C TRP A 12 22.82 8.52 33.63
N GLN A 13 22.37 7.78 34.65
CA GLN A 13 21.30 6.78 34.51
C GLN A 13 19.98 7.41 34.05
N ALA A 14 19.62 8.58 34.59
CA ALA A 14 18.43 9.32 34.15
C ALA A 14 18.53 9.75 32.68
N GLY A 15 19.70 10.22 32.24
CA GLY A 15 19.95 10.57 30.85
C GLY A 15 19.81 9.39 29.89
N VAL A 16 20.40 8.24 30.23
CA VAL A 16 20.32 7.02 29.42
C VAL A 16 18.87 6.49 29.37
N ALA A 17 18.15 6.51 30.49
CA ALA A 17 16.75 6.09 30.53
C ALA A 17 15.87 6.99 29.65
N ALA A 18 16.05 8.32 29.72
CA ALA A 18 15.31 9.26 28.88
C ALA A 18 15.60 9.06 27.38
N ALA A 19 16.87 8.85 27.02
CA ALA A 19 17.26 8.55 25.65
C ALA A 19 16.66 7.22 25.15
N GLY A 20 16.66 6.19 25.99
CA GLY A 20 16.04 4.90 25.68
C GLY A 20 14.53 5.02 25.44
N VAL A 21 13.82 5.76 26.28
CA VAL A 21 12.38 6.02 26.11
C VAL A 21 12.11 6.81 24.84
N ALA A 22 12.92 7.83 24.53
CA ALA A 22 12.77 8.62 23.31
C ALA A 22 12.97 7.76 22.04
N MET A 23 13.99 6.89 22.03
CA MET A 23 14.22 5.98 20.91
C MET A 23 13.12 4.91 20.78
N ALA A 24 12.62 4.37 21.89
CA ALA A 24 11.51 3.43 21.88
C ALA A 24 10.22 4.08 21.34
N ALA A 25 9.91 5.30 21.77
CA ALA A 25 8.77 6.05 21.27
C ALA A 25 8.91 6.38 19.78
N ALA A 26 10.09 6.81 19.33
CA ALA A 26 10.36 7.08 17.92
C ALA A 26 10.24 5.80 17.07
N GLY A 27 10.79 4.68 17.54
CA GLY A 27 10.67 3.38 16.89
C GLY A 27 9.22 2.89 16.81
N PHE A 28 8.44 3.07 17.88
CA PHE A 28 7.03 2.71 17.93
C PHE A 28 6.19 3.56 16.96
N VAL A 29 6.42 4.87 16.92
CA VAL A 29 5.77 5.78 15.97
C VAL A 29 6.16 5.45 14.53
N PHE A 30 7.42 5.14 14.28
CA PHE A 30 7.90 4.71 12.96
C PHE A 30 7.24 3.40 12.54
N TRP A 31 7.11 2.43 13.45
CA TRP A 31 6.43 1.16 13.21
C TRP A 31 4.94 1.34 12.90
N LEU A 32 4.23 2.20 13.65
CA LEU A 32 2.83 2.55 13.38
C LEU A 32 2.65 3.26 12.04
N ARG A 33 3.58 4.14 11.65
CA ARG A 33 3.57 4.79 10.34
C ARG A 33 3.93 3.84 9.20
N GLY A 34 4.79 2.86 9.42
CA GLY A 34 5.06 1.79 8.45
C GLY A 34 3.85 0.89 8.22
N ALA A 35 2.97 0.74 9.23
CA ALA A 35 1.70 0.01 9.10
C ALA A 35 0.62 0.81 8.32
N GLN A 36 0.72 2.14 8.32
CA GLN A 36 -0.02 2.99 7.38
C GLN A 36 0.69 2.87 6.03
N GLY A 37 0.22 1.96 5.18
CA GLY A 37 0.87 1.66 3.89
C GLY A 37 1.27 2.92 3.11
N PRO A 38 2.29 2.81 2.24
CA PRO A 38 2.92 3.95 1.57
C PRO A 38 1.88 4.82 0.88
N GLY A 39 2.16 6.13 0.74
CA GLY A 39 1.28 7.20 0.26
C GLY A 39 0.69 7.01 -1.14
N LEU A 40 -0.06 5.93 -1.30
CA LEU A 40 -0.81 5.49 -2.46
C LEU A 40 -2.22 6.09 -2.45
N GLU A 41 -2.60 6.82 -1.41
CA GLU A 41 -3.89 7.50 -1.37
C GLU A 41 -4.05 8.43 -2.58
N GLY A 42 -5.27 8.49 -3.09
CA GLY A 42 -5.61 9.25 -4.29
C GLY A 42 -6.18 8.38 -5.41
N THR A 43 -6.27 8.99 -6.59
CA THR A 43 -6.80 8.35 -7.80
C THR A 43 -5.67 8.07 -8.77
N TRP A 44 -5.56 6.81 -9.18
CA TRP A 44 -4.60 6.31 -10.14
C TRP A 44 -5.33 5.94 -11.42
N THR A 45 -4.88 6.47 -12.54
CA THR A 45 -5.44 6.17 -13.86
C THR A 45 -4.36 5.67 -14.80
N GLY A 46 -4.73 4.82 -15.74
CA GLY A 46 -3.81 4.34 -16.75
C GLY A 46 -4.41 3.23 -17.56
N SER A 47 -3.57 2.30 -17.98
CA SER A 47 -3.99 1.21 -18.85
C SER A 47 -3.37 -0.12 -18.44
N ALA A 48 -4.12 -1.19 -18.65
CA ALA A 48 -3.67 -2.55 -18.46
C ALA A 48 -3.99 -3.39 -19.69
N GLY A 49 -3.20 -4.45 -19.90
CA GLY A 49 -3.44 -5.43 -20.93
C GLY A 49 -3.34 -6.84 -20.39
N ARG A 50 -4.00 -7.76 -21.07
CA ARG A 50 -3.84 -9.20 -20.83
C ARG A 50 -2.62 -9.71 -21.59
N PRO A 51 -1.67 -10.39 -20.93
CA PRO A 51 -0.54 -11.03 -21.61
C PRO A 51 -1.03 -11.91 -22.77
N GLY A 52 -0.44 -11.74 -23.96
CA GLY A 52 -0.75 -12.55 -25.15
C GLY A 52 -2.06 -12.23 -25.89
N ALA A 53 -2.97 -11.43 -25.32
CA ALA A 53 -4.27 -11.16 -25.94
C ALA A 53 -4.32 -9.86 -26.78
N GLY A 54 -3.26 -9.03 -26.74
CA GLY A 54 -3.13 -7.79 -27.52
C GLY A 54 -4.11 -6.66 -27.16
N ARG A 55 -5.04 -6.89 -26.23
CA ARG A 55 -6.03 -5.89 -25.80
C ARG A 55 -5.51 -5.08 -24.62
N VAL A 56 -5.53 -3.76 -24.78
CA VAL A 56 -5.24 -2.77 -23.74
C VAL A 56 -6.54 -2.03 -23.41
N PHE A 57 -6.81 -1.82 -22.12
CA PHE A 57 -8.02 -1.18 -21.62
C PHE A 57 -7.71 -0.20 -20.47
N PRO A 58 -8.56 0.81 -20.25
CA PRO A 58 -8.35 1.76 -19.17
C PRO A 58 -8.55 1.11 -17.80
N VAL A 59 -7.81 1.60 -16.83
CA VAL A 59 -7.93 1.21 -15.43
C VAL A 59 -7.93 2.47 -14.56
N GLU A 60 -8.82 2.47 -13.57
CA GLU A 60 -8.88 3.50 -12.54
C GLU A 60 -8.90 2.84 -11.16
N ILE A 61 -8.07 3.32 -10.25
CA ILE A 61 -8.01 2.86 -8.87
C ILE A 61 -8.16 4.06 -7.96
N ARG A 62 -9.11 4.00 -7.03
CA ARG A 62 -9.28 4.99 -5.96
C ARG A 62 -8.89 4.37 -4.64
N LEU A 63 -7.90 4.95 -3.98
CA LEU A 63 -7.42 4.54 -2.67
C LEU A 63 -7.71 5.66 -1.68
N ALA A 64 -8.58 5.40 -0.69
CA ALA A 64 -8.88 6.32 0.40
C ALA A 64 -8.75 5.59 1.75
N GLY A 65 -8.52 6.34 2.83
CA GLY A 65 -8.35 5.77 4.18
C GLY A 65 -9.51 4.87 4.62
N ALA A 66 -10.75 5.14 4.20
CA ALA A 66 -11.94 4.36 4.55
C ALA A 66 -12.27 3.21 3.57
N GLY A 67 -11.60 3.15 2.41
CA GLY A 67 -11.93 2.16 1.39
C GLY A 67 -11.19 2.37 0.08
N ALA A 68 -11.15 1.31 -0.72
CA ALA A 68 -10.48 1.33 -2.00
C ALA A 68 -11.35 0.64 -3.05
N THR A 69 -11.34 1.17 -4.27
CA THR A 69 -12.10 0.63 -5.40
C THR A 69 -11.26 0.62 -6.65
N MET A 70 -11.60 -0.31 -7.54
CA MET A 70 -10.97 -0.46 -8.84
C MET A 70 -12.05 -0.51 -9.90
N ARG A 71 -11.81 0.15 -11.02
CA ARG A 71 -12.60 0.07 -12.25
C ARG A 71 -11.68 -0.29 -13.41
N TRP A 72 -12.13 -1.19 -14.26
CA TRP A 72 -11.34 -1.67 -15.39
C TRP A 72 -12.23 -2.07 -16.57
N GLU A 73 -11.62 -2.63 -17.61
CA GLU A 73 -12.22 -2.94 -18.92
C GLU A 73 -12.52 -1.72 -19.79
N ALA A 74 -12.80 -2.00 -21.07
CA ALA A 74 -13.27 -0.99 -22.02
C ALA A 74 -14.49 -0.23 -21.45
N GLY A 75 -14.36 1.09 -21.34
CA GLY A 75 -15.39 1.97 -20.78
C GLY A 75 -15.55 1.90 -19.25
N LEU A 76 -14.60 1.31 -18.51
CA LEU A 76 -14.64 1.20 -17.04
C LEU A 76 -15.91 0.51 -16.52
N ARG A 77 -16.35 -0.53 -17.25
CA ARG A 77 -17.60 -1.26 -17.00
C ARG A 77 -17.48 -2.30 -15.87
N CYS A 78 -16.29 -2.84 -15.65
CA CYS A 78 -16.04 -3.66 -14.48
C CYS A 78 -15.69 -2.76 -13.29
N SER A 79 -16.21 -3.09 -12.12
CA SER A 79 -15.83 -2.43 -10.87
C SER A 79 -15.75 -3.42 -9.72
N GLY A 80 -14.97 -3.09 -8.69
CA GLY A 80 -14.81 -3.94 -7.52
C GLY A 80 -14.22 -3.17 -6.35
N ARG A 81 -14.36 -3.74 -5.16
CA ARG A 81 -13.77 -3.21 -3.94
C ARG A 81 -12.38 -3.85 -3.74
N LEU A 82 -11.45 -3.02 -3.27
CA LEU A 82 -10.12 -3.45 -2.89
C LEU A 82 -10.07 -3.58 -1.36
N GLY A 83 -9.94 -4.80 -0.88
CA GLY A 83 -9.68 -5.11 0.52
C GLY A 83 -8.18 -5.09 0.79
N ARG A 84 -7.74 -4.43 1.86
CA ARG A 84 -6.32 -4.46 2.25
C ARG A 84 -5.96 -5.85 2.77
N THR A 85 -4.94 -6.45 2.20
CA THR A 85 -4.23 -7.54 2.87
C THR A 85 -3.19 -6.90 3.80
N GLY A 86 -2.70 -7.60 4.83
CA GLY A 86 -1.77 -7.02 5.81
C GLY A 86 -0.52 -6.35 5.20
N SER A 87 -0.21 -6.59 3.93
CA SER A 87 0.77 -5.84 3.14
C SER A 87 0.14 -4.65 2.39
N GLY A 88 0.70 -3.45 2.55
CA GLY A 88 0.18 -2.21 1.95
C GLY A 88 0.13 -2.12 0.41
N PHE A 89 0.67 -3.13 -0.29
CA PHE A 89 0.76 -3.18 -1.76
C PHE A 89 -0.05 -4.34 -2.39
N VAL A 90 -0.68 -5.18 -1.57
CA VAL A 90 -1.47 -6.31 -2.06
C VAL A 90 -2.90 -6.16 -1.56
N PHE A 91 -3.84 -6.31 -2.47
CA PHE A 91 -5.26 -6.08 -2.22
C PHE A 91 -6.07 -7.27 -2.73
N THR A 92 -7.09 -7.66 -1.97
CA THR A 92 -8.15 -8.52 -2.50
C THR A 92 -9.06 -7.69 -3.38
N LEU A 93 -9.35 -8.16 -4.59
CA LEU A 93 -10.38 -7.60 -5.45
C LEU A 93 -11.66 -8.39 -5.24
N ASP A 94 -12.57 -7.84 -4.43
CA ASP A 94 -13.83 -8.45 -4.02
C ASP A 94 -15.04 -7.60 -4.43
N ARG A 95 -16.25 -8.13 -4.21
CA ARG A 95 -17.53 -7.46 -4.54
C ARG A 95 -17.55 -6.89 -5.96
N VAL A 96 -17.12 -7.73 -6.90
CA VAL A 96 -17.01 -7.36 -8.31
C VAL A 96 -18.40 -7.22 -8.93
N GLN A 97 -18.58 -6.17 -9.73
CA GLN A 97 -19.79 -5.86 -10.48
C GLN A 97 -19.46 -5.64 -11.96
N GLY A 98 -20.37 -6.09 -12.83
CA GLY A 98 -20.27 -6.00 -14.28
C GLY A 98 -20.25 -7.38 -14.95
N ASP A 99 -20.54 -7.40 -16.24
CA ASP A 99 -20.60 -8.64 -17.02
C ASP A 99 -19.20 -9.21 -17.27
N ARG A 100 -19.01 -10.49 -16.94
CA ARG A 100 -17.74 -11.22 -17.13
C ARG A 100 -16.54 -10.56 -16.42
N CYS A 101 -16.79 -9.98 -15.25
CA CYS A 101 -15.78 -9.40 -14.38
C CYS A 101 -15.46 -10.40 -13.27
N ASP A 102 -14.18 -10.75 -13.10
CA ASP A 102 -13.74 -11.68 -12.07
C ASP A 102 -13.05 -10.96 -10.90
N GLY A 103 -13.25 -11.48 -9.69
CA GLY A 103 -12.45 -11.10 -8.52
C GLY A 103 -11.05 -11.71 -8.55
N GLY A 104 -10.24 -11.36 -7.56
CA GLY A 104 -8.87 -11.87 -7.49
C GLY A 104 -7.95 -11.12 -6.53
N THR A 105 -6.68 -11.05 -6.90
CA THR A 105 -5.64 -10.36 -6.15
C THR A 105 -4.99 -9.29 -7.01
N LEU A 106 -4.99 -8.06 -6.52
CA LEU A 106 -4.27 -6.94 -7.10
C LEU A 106 -2.96 -6.73 -6.35
N ARG A 107 -1.85 -6.69 -7.08
CA ARG A 107 -0.52 -6.34 -6.57
C ARG A 107 -0.06 -5.04 -7.23
N MET A 108 0.38 -4.12 -6.40
CA MET A 108 0.87 -2.81 -6.78
C MET A 108 2.37 -2.75 -6.56
N PHE A 109 3.11 -2.29 -7.57
CA PHE A 109 4.56 -2.15 -7.50
C PHE A 109 4.91 -0.68 -7.77
N PRO A 110 5.49 0.03 -6.79
CA PRO A 110 5.94 1.40 -6.99
C PRO A 110 7.01 1.45 -8.09
N GLY A 111 6.90 2.44 -8.97
CA GLY A 111 7.94 2.76 -9.94
C GLY A 111 9.12 3.50 -9.30
N ARG A 112 10.05 3.95 -10.14
CA ARG A 112 11.11 4.87 -9.70
C ARG A 112 10.55 6.25 -9.33
N ASP A 113 9.47 6.66 -9.98
CA ASP A 113 8.73 7.88 -9.70
C ASP A 113 7.56 7.56 -8.77
N LEU A 114 7.35 8.36 -7.71
CA LEU A 114 6.25 8.15 -6.75
C LEU A 114 4.87 8.32 -7.39
N ASP A 115 4.78 8.97 -8.55
CA ASP A 115 3.54 9.18 -9.29
C ASP A 115 3.30 8.12 -10.37
N ARG A 116 4.10 7.04 -10.38
CA ARG A 116 3.97 5.91 -11.30
C ARG A 116 3.91 4.59 -10.57
N LEU A 117 2.99 3.74 -11.00
CA LEU A 117 2.84 2.38 -10.51
C LEU A 117 2.68 1.37 -11.63
N VAL A 118 3.15 0.16 -11.35
CA VAL A 118 2.82 -1.04 -12.11
C VAL A 118 1.79 -1.84 -11.32
N ILE A 119 0.75 -2.31 -12.00
CA ILE A 119 -0.21 -3.24 -11.41
C ILE A 119 -0.09 -4.61 -12.05
N LYS A 120 -0.33 -5.64 -11.24
CA LYS A 120 -0.58 -7.00 -11.69
C LYS A 120 -1.83 -7.51 -11.01
N VAL A 121 -2.76 -8.06 -11.78
CA VAL A 121 -3.94 -8.72 -11.23
C VAL A 121 -3.94 -10.19 -11.63
N THR A 122 -4.18 -11.01 -10.64
CA THR A 122 -4.34 -12.46 -10.74
C THR A 122 -5.79 -12.78 -10.41
N ARG A 123 -6.50 -13.46 -11.31
CA ARG A 123 -7.86 -13.94 -11.07
C ARG A 123 -7.87 -14.89 -9.87
N GLN A 124 -8.97 -14.88 -9.11
CA GLN A 124 -9.16 -15.83 -8.02
C GLN A 124 -9.04 -17.28 -8.51
N GLY A 125 -8.20 -18.08 -7.86
CA GLY A 125 -7.97 -19.49 -8.20
C GLY A 125 -6.96 -19.72 -9.32
N ASP A 126 -6.48 -18.66 -9.99
CA ASP A 126 -5.36 -18.72 -10.92
C ASP A 126 -4.05 -18.34 -10.23
N GLU A 127 -2.94 -18.89 -10.71
CA GLU A 127 -1.59 -18.46 -10.30
C GLU A 127 -1.00 -17.43 -11.28
N ASP A 128 -1.48 -17.45 -12.53
CA ASP A 128 -0.99 -16.61 -13.62
C ASP A 128 -1.56 -15.19 -13.61
N VAL A 129 -0.77 -14.24 -14.11
CA VAL A 129 -1.20 -12.85 -14.25
C VAL A 129 -2.27 -12.73 -15.34
N THR A 130 -3.47 -12.35 -14.93
CA THR A 130 -4.61 -12.13 -15.83
C THR A 130 -4.47 -10.82 -16.60
N TYR A 131 -3.96 -9.77 -15.94
CA TYR A 131 -3.63 -8.51 -16.59
C TYR A 131 -2.58 -7.71 -15.83
N SER A 132 -1.82 -6.91 -16.57
CA SER A 132 -0.79 -6.02 -16.02
C SER A 132 -0.81 -4.67 -16.72
N GLY A 133 -0.45 -3.62 -16.01
CA GLY A 133 -0.58 -2.27 -16.53
C GLY A 133 0.25 -1.23 -15.80
N HIS A 134 0.27 -0.04 -16.37
CA HIS A 134 0.91 1.14 -15.80
C HIS A 134 -0.16 2.15 -15.42
N LEU A 135 -0.03 2.70 -14.21
CA LEU A 135 -0.88 3.74 -13.68
C LEU A 135 -0.06 4.97 -13.31
N SER A 136 -0.69 6.12 -13.41
CA SER A 136 -0.19 7.41 -12.95
C SER A 136 -1.26 8.13 -12.15
N ARG A 137 -0.84 8.98 -11.22
CA ARG A 137 -1.76 9.93 -10.58
C ARG A 137 -1.53 11.34 -11.16
N PRO A 138 -2.58 12.15 -11.32
CA PRO A 138 -2.40 13.57 -11.58
C PRO A 138 -1.72 14.20 -10.38
N SER A 139 -0.60 14.90 -10.63
CA SER A 139 0.16 15.68 -9.64
C SER A 139 -0.64 16.82 -9.04
#